data_AF-A0A5K1HPF4-F1
#
_entry.id   AF-A0A5K1HPF4-F1
#
_cell.length_a   1.000
_cell.length_b   1.000
_cell.length_c   1.000
_cell.angle_alpha   90.00
_cell.angle_beta   90.00
_cell.angle_gamma   90.00
#
_symmetry.space_group_name_H-M   'P 1'
#
loop_
_entity.id
_entity.type
_entity.pdbx_description
1 polymer ?
#
loop_
_entity_poly.entity_id
_entity_poly.type
_entity_poly.pdbx_seq_one_letter_code
_entity_poly.pdbx_strand_id
1 'polypeptide(L)' 'CVRNGADKKKESPGISRYITQKNRHNTPGRLELKKFCPYCYKHTIHGEIKK' A
#
# COMPACT_ATOMS: atom_id res chain seq x y z
N CYS A 1 -4.25 -0.31 2.55
CA CYS A 1 -5.29 -1.37 2.38
C CYS A 1 -4.99 -2.61 3.24
N VAL A 2 -4.72 -2.41 4.54
CA VAL A 2 -4.60 -3.54 5.47
C VAL A 2 -5.99 -3.75 6.07
N ARG A 3 -6.65 -4.86 5.72
CA ARG A 3 -7.71 -5.38 6.58
C ARG A 3 -6.98 -5.90 7.83
N ASN A 4 -6.94 -5.08 8.88
CA ASN A 4 -6.78 -5.62 10.23
C ASN A 4 -8.10 -6.34 10.52
N GLY A 5 -8.14 -7.64 10.24
CA GLY A 5 -9.36 -8.42 10.35
C GLY A 5 -9.14 -9.78 9.73
N ALA A 6 -8.92 -10.76 10.61
CA ALA A 6 -8.84 -12.16 10.28
C ALA A 6 -10.20 -12.62 9.74
N ASP A 7 -10.40 -12.63 8.43
CA ASP A 7 -11.59 -13.23 7.82
C ASP A 7 -11.20 -14.07 6.61
N LYS A 8 -11.26 -15.39 6.84
CA LYS A 8 -11.06 -16.46 5.89
C LYS A 8 -12.09 -16.35 4.75
N LYS A 9 -11.66 -16.74 3.55
CA LYS A 9 -12.49 -17.03 2.36
C LYS A 9 -13.26 -15.85 1.79
N LYS A 10 -12.62 -15.06 0.91
CA LYS A 10 -13.23 -14.54 -0.32
C LYS A 10 -12.12 -14.06 -1.26
N GLU A 11 -11.94 -14.83 -2.31
CA GLU A 11 -11.17 -14.54 -3.53
C GLU A 11 -11.15 -13.03 -3.84
N SER A 12 -10.06 -12.37 -3.42
CA SER A 12 -9.75 -10.99 -3.82
C SER A 12 -8.34 -11.05 -4.41
N PRO A 13 -8.05 -10.37 -5.53
CA PRO A 13 -6.85 -10.62 -6.32
C PRO A 13 -5.63 -9.93 -5.68
N GLY A 14 -5.11 -10.42 -4.56
CA GLY A 14 -3.87 -9.91 -3.97
C GLY A 14 -3.91 -8.46 -3.42
N ILE A 15 -2.72 -7.92 -3.13
CA ILE A 15 -2.50 -6.62 -2.47
C ILE A 15 -1.99 -5.61 -3.51
N SER A 16 -2.56 -4.40 -3.55
CA SER A 16 -2.10 -3.33 -4.45
C SER A 16 -0.76 -2.78 -3.96
N ARG A 17 0.30 -3.01 -4.76
CA ARG A 17 1.66 -2.52 -4.50
C ARG A 17 2.13 -1.64 -5.65
N TYR A 18 2.75 -0.52 -5.30
CA TYR A 18 3.34 0.43 -6.24
C TYR A 18 4.86 0.45 -6.06
N ILE A 19 5.58 0.52 -7.17
CA ILE A 19 7.03 0.70 -7.17
C ILE A 19 7.29 2.19 -7.35
N THR A 20 8.07 2.78 -6.44
CA THR A 20 8.48 4.18 -6.50
C THR A 20 9.94 4.30 -6.12
N GLN A 21 10.61 5.33 -6.63
CA GLN A 21 11.96 5.67 -6.21
C GLN A 21 11.88 6.75 -5.13
N LYS A 22 12.70 6.63 -4.10
CA LYS A 22 12.84 7.67 -3.06
C LYS A 22 14.31 7.96 -2.82
N ASN A 23 14.64 9.23 -2.61
CA ASN A 23 15.96 9.64 -2.14
C ASN A 23 15.98 9.62 -0.61
N ARG A 24 16.74 8.68 -0.02
CA ARG A 24 16.85 8.51 1.44
C ARG A 24 17.55 9.68 2.13
N HIS A 25 18.42 10.42 1.42
CA HIS A 25 19.13 11.57 1.97
C HIS A 25 18.17 12.75 2.21
N ASN A 26 17.36 13.07 1.20
CA ASN A 26 16.41 14.19 1.28
C ASN A 26 15.14 13.83 2.06
N THR A 27 14.75 12.55 2.07
CA THR A 27 13.51 12.09 2.72
C THR A 27 13.79 10.83 3.55
N PRO A 28 14.30 11.00 4.79
CA PRO A 28 14.64 9.87 5.66
C PRO A 28 13.40 9.14 6.22
N GLY A 29 12.24 9.81 6.23
CA GLY A 29 10.98 9.25 6.73
C GLY A 29 10.40 8.11 5.88
N ARG A 30 9.40 7.42 6.45
CA ARG A 30 8.60 6.43 5.72
C ARG A 30 7.70 7.16 4.74
N LEU A 31 7.72 6.76 3.48
CA LEU A 31 6.88 7.37 2.46
C LEU A 31 5.43 6.86 2.57
N GLU A 32 4.48 7.77 2.74
CA GLU A 32 3.04 7.48 2.75
C GLU A 32 2.35 8.31 1.66
N LEU A 33 1.79 7.64 0.65
CA LEU A 33 1.15 8.31 -0.48
C LEU A 33 -0.29 7.82 -0.66
N LYS A 34 -1.21 8.75 -0.87
CA LYS A 34 -2.58 8.42 -1.30
C LYS A 34 -2.55 7.95 -2.76
N LYS A 35 -2.70 6.65 -2.98
CA LYS A 35 -2.78 6.04 -4.31
C LYS A 35 -4.09 5.29 -4.46
N PHE A 36 -4.55 5.19 -5.71
CA PHE A 36 -5.74 4.42 -6.03
C PHE A 36 -5.50 2.94 -5.74
N CYS A 37 -6.44 2.24 -5.12
CA CYS A 37 -6.38 0.80 -4.96
C CYS A 37 -7.36 0.16 -5.96
N PRO A 38 -6.88 -0.60 -6.97
CA PRO A 38 -7.77 -1.24 -7.96
C PRO A 38 -8.74 -2.25 -7.32
N TYR A 39 -8.36 -2.88 -6.21
CA TYR A 39 -9.20 -3.86 -5.51
C TYR A 39 -10.27 -3.23 -4.62
N CYS A 40 -10.06 -1.98 -4.21
CA CYS A 40 -11.00 -1.28 -3.35
C CYS A 40 -11.76 -0.17 -4.09
N TYR A 41 -11.43 0.07 -5.37
CA TYR A 41 -11.95 1.15 -6.21
C TYR A 41 -11.96 2.52 -5.51
N LYS A 42 -10.99 2.76 -4.64
CA LYS A 42 -10.86 4.00 -3.86
C LYS A 42 -9.41 4.35 -3.62
N HIS A 43 -9.14 5.63 -3.39
CA HIS A 43 -7.82 6.08 -2.96
C HIS A 43 -7.59 5.67 -1.51
N THR A 44 -6.49 4.96 -1.27
CA THR A 44 -6.05 4.57 0.07
C THR A 44 -4.64 5.06 0.32
N ILE A 45 -4.22 5.08 1.58
CA ILE A 45 -2.83 5.39 1.92
C ILE A 45 -2.00 4.13 1.70
N HIS A 46 -1.00 4.23 0.82
CA HIS A 46 0.02 3.21 0.58
C HIS A 46 1.31 3.66 1.27
N GLY A 47 1.74 2.87 2.24
CA GLY A 47 3.02 3.08 2.93
C GLY A 47 4.15 2.29 2.28
N GLU A 48 5.37 2.77 2.45
CA GLU A 48 6.58 2.05 2.07
C GLU A 48 6.67 0.71 2.82
N ILE A 49 6.98 -0.37 2.09
CA ILE A 49 7.22 -1.70 2.62
C ILE A 49 8.72 -1.93 2.61
N LYS A 50 9.30 -2.29 3.76
CA LYS A 50 10.70 -2.73 3.81
C LYS A 50 10.80 -4.07 3.07
N LYS A 51 11.75 -4.17 2.14
CA LYS A 51 12.13 -5.46 1.57
C LYS A 51 12.89 -6.27 2.61
#